data_AF-A0A1C6REE4-F1
#
_entry.id   AF-A0A1C6REE4-F1
#
_cell.length_a   1.000
_cell.length_b   1.000
_cell.length_c   1.000
_cell.angle_alpha   90.00
_cell.angle_beta   90.00
_cell.angle_gamma   90.00
#
_symmetry.space_group_name_H-M   'P 1'
#
loop_
_entity.id
_entity.type
_entity.pdbx_description
1 polymer ?
#
loop_
_entity_poly.entity_id
_entity_poly.type
_entity_poly.pdbx_seq_one_letter_code
_entity_poly.pdbx_strand_id
1 'polypeptide(L)'
;MPVMSGLRARLGAREDRGAVALTVGLLLGSGVLLGMAALVVDVGNLYAERGQLQNGADAGALKIGQICATDLAACSPAATDLQNVAESYATRNANDGAAAATVPVCGRGGALPQCPQWKDRLSDCVGPPPESVSYVEVHTSTRSDDGSTVLPPIFAQALVGGYEGAEVGACSRVAWGPPTRATTLAMTISACDWNRYTGNGGGLPSVEQSFPVYDETASTTCAPFSGSGGGPGGFRFFKDADDDCRTSLALGDGRRVSTGDSRPTDCRSQPLSDLVAAKRPILVPVFGAISGGGGNAEYTVSGFAAFVVTGWHLPGLEVPSAKRSACDDGASSCVFGYFIKTVVPGGGAIGGPDLGARVVAPIG
;
A
#
# COMPACT_ATOMS: atom_id res chain seq x y z
N MET A 1 -23.03 -24.16 103.96
CA MET A 1 -23.83 -23.68 102.81
C MET A 1 -24.82 -22.67 103.37
N PRO A 2 -24.94 -21.44 102.82
CA PRO A 2 -25.11 -21.13 101.39
C PRO A 2 -24.07 -20.13 100.82
N VAL A 3 -24.20 -19.90 99.52
CA VAL A 3 -23.31 -19.17 98.59
C VAL A 3 -23.93 -17.80 98.27
N MET A 4 -23.12 -16.73 98.24
CA MET A 4 -23.34 -15.51 97.43
C MET A 4 -21.96 -14.89 97.11
N SER A 5 -21.44 -15.12 95.90
CA SER A 5 -21.57 -14.25 94.72
C SER A 5 -20.87 -12.89 94.88
N GLY A 6 -19.54 -12.90 94.69
CA GLY A 6 -18.73 -11.70 94.45
C GLY A 6 -18.52 -11.51 92.96
N LEU A 7 -19.00 -10.38 92.44
CA LEU A 7 -18.93 -9.98 91.03
C LEU A 7 -17.52 -10.17 90.45
N ARG A 8 -17.41 -10.98 89.39
CA ARG A 8 -16.32 -10.86 88.43
C ARG A 8 -16.46 -9.52 87.75
N ALA A 9 -15.53 -8.61 88.02
CA ALA A 9 -15.30 -7.44 87.18
C ALA A 9 -15.04 -7.92 85.75
N ARG A 10 -16.06 -7.81 84.88
CA ARG A 10 -15.85 -7.79 83.45
C ARG A 10 -15.12 -6.48 83.16
N LEU A 11 -13.79 -6.55 83.14
CA LEU A 11 -12.97 -5.59 82.39
C LEU A 11 -13.52 -5.62 80.96
N GLY A 12 -14.33 -4.62 80.63
CA GLY A 12 -14.78 -4.35 79.28
C GLY A 12 -13.57 -4.04 78.43
N ALA A 13 -13.02 -5.05 77.78
CA ALA A 13 -12.10 -4.89 76.67
C ALA A 13 -12.88 -4.17 75.57
N ARG A 14 -12.62 -2.86 75.44
CA ARG A 14 -13.22 -1.97 74.45
C ARG A 14 -13.03 -2.50 73.02
N GLU A 15 -14.04 -2.22 72.21
CA GLU A 15 -14.35 -2.76 70.89
C GLU A 15 -13.46 -2.22 69.75
N ASP A 16 -12.14 -2.22 69.90
CA ASP A 16 -11.24 -1.70 68.84
C ASP A 16 -11.06 -2.67 67.66
N ARG A 17 -11.58 -3.91 67.76
CA ARG A 17 -11.46 -4.92 66.70
C ARG A 17 -12.15 -4.50 65.40
N GLY A 18 -13.25 -3.75 65.48
CA GLY A 18 -13.96 -3.24 64.30
C GLY A 18 -13.19 -2.11 63.60
N ALA A 19 -12.67 -1.16 64.38
CA ALA A 19 -11.87 -0.05 63.84
C ALA A 19 -10.55 -0.53 63.22
N VAL A 20 -9.87 -1.49 63.88
CA VAL A 20 -8.64 -2.09 63.36
C VAL A 20 -8.91 -2.91 62.08
N ALA A 21 -10.01 -3.66 62.01
CA ALA A 21 -10.36 -4.39 60.79
C ALA A 21 -10.65 -3.45 59.61
N LEU A 22 -11.30 -2.31 59.85
CA LEU A 22 -11.57 -1.30 58.83
C LEU A 22 -10.29 -0.60 58.35
N THR A 23 -9.39 -0.21 59.25
CA THR A 23 -8.14 0.44 58.87
C THR A 23 -7.21 -0.50 58.13
N VAL A 24 -7.06 -1.75 58.59
CA VAL A 24 -6.28 -2.78 57.89
C VAL A 24 -6.90 -3.10 56.54
N GLY A 25 -8.23 -3.26 56.48
CA GLY A 25 -8.95 -3.48 55.23
C GLY A 25 -8.78 -2.34 54.23
N LEU A 26 -8.81 -1.08 54.68
CA LEU A 26 -8.61 0.09 53.85
C LEU A 26 -7.15 0.19 53.36
N LEU A 27 -6.17 -0.05 54.23
CA LEU A 27 -4.75 -0.03 53.86
C LEU A 27 -4.44 -1.13 52.85
N LEU A 28 -4.84 -2.37 53.11
CA LEU A 28 -4.65 -3.48 52.18
C LEU A 28 -5.42 -3.26 50.87
N GLY A 29 -6.67 -2.80 50.94
CA GLY A 29 -7.49 -2.50 49.76
C GLY A 29 -6.88 -1.40 48.90
N SER A 30 -6.44 -0.30 49.51
CA SER A 30 -5.76 0.80 48.80
C SER A 30 -4.44 0.36 48.19
N GLY A 31 -3.66 -0.49 48.87
CA GLY A 31 -2.42 -1.04 48.36
C GLY A 31 -2.62 -1.90 47.11
N VAL A 32 -3.66 -2.76 47.11
CA VAL A 32 -4.02 -3.56 45.93
C VAL A 32 -4.45 -2.68 44.76
N LEU A 33 -5.29 -1.68 45.01
CA LEU A 33 -5.76 -0.76 43.96
C LEU A 33 -4.60 0.04 43.35
N LEU A 34 -3.67 0.53 44.17
CA LEU A 34 -2.48 1.23 43.70
C LEU A 34 -1.54 0.30 42.91
N GLY A 35 -1.33 -0.93 43.38
CA GLY A 35 -0.53 -1.94 42.67
C GLY A 35 -1.12 -2.30 41.30
N MET A 36 -2.44 -2.45 41.22
CA MET A 36 -3.12 -2.68 39.94
C MET A 36 -3.08 -1.46 39.02
N ALA A 37 -3.24 -0.24 39.56
CA ALA A 37 -3.13 0.98 38.77
C ALA A 37 -1.72 1.14 38.17
N ALA A 38 -0.68 0.86 38.95
CA ALA A 38 0.71 0.85 38.48
C ALA A 38 0.90 -0.10 37.29
N LEU A 39 0.43 -1.34 37.40
CA LEU A 39 0.50 -2.32 36.32
C LEU A 39 -0.23 -1.84 35.06
N VAL A 40 -1.45 -1.30 35.22
CA VAL A 40 -2.24 -0.79 34.08
C VAL A 40 -1.51 0.34 33.37
N VAL A 41 -0.86 1.26 34.10
CA VAL A 41 -0.10 2.36 33.51
C VAL A 41 1.13 1.84 32.76
N ASP A 42 1.90 0.93 33.36
CA ASP A 42 3.09 0.36 32.72
C ASP A 42 2.72 -0.40 31.42
N VAL A 43 1.67 -1.23 31.47
CA VAL A 43 1.16 -1.94 30.28
C VAL A 43 0.62 -0.95 29.24
N GLY A 44 -0.11 0.09 29.67
CA GLY A 44 -0.63 1.13 28.80
C GLY A 44 0.47 1.84 28.01
N ASN A 45 1.58 2.17 28.68
CA ASN A 45 2.75 2.79 28.04
C ASN A 45 3.40 1.84 27.02
N LEU A 46 3.55 0.55 27.34
CA LEU A 46 4.07 -0.44 26.39
C LEU A 46 3.19 -0.55 25.13
N TYR A 47 1.86 -0.51 25.27
CA TYR A 47 0.94 -0.53 24.12
C TYR A 47 1.02 0.76 23.31
N ALA A 48 1.10 1.92 23.97
CA ALA A 48 1.27 3.20 23.29
C ALA A 48 2.58 3.26 22.50
N GLU A 49 3.66 2.74 23.07
CA GLU A 49 4.98 2.68 22.42
C GLU A 49 4.98 1.71 21.23
N ARG A 50 4.40 0.53 21.40
CA ARG A 50 4.23 -0.42 20.29
C ARG A 50 3.44 0.18 19.12
N GLY A 51 2.41 0.99 19.41
CA GLY A 51 1.64 1.68 18.38
C GLY A 51 2.46 2.69 17.57
N GLN A 52 3.34 3.44 18.24
CA GLN A 52 4.26 4.38 17.59
C GLN A 52 5.25 3.65 16.68
N LEU A 53 5.84 2.55 17.17
CA LEU A 53 6.72 1.69 16.39
C LEU A 53 6.01 1.08 15.17
N GLN A 54 4.79 0.57 15.34
CA GLN A 54 4.02 0.02 14.22
C GLN A 54 3.75 1.07 13.15
N ASN A 55 3.33 2.28 13.53
CA ASN A 55 3.13 3.39 12.60
C ASN A 55 4.43 3.76 11.85
N GLY A 56 5.56 3.76 12.55
CA GLY A 56 6.89 3.98 11.97
C GLY A 56 7.27 2.89 10.95
N ALA A 57 7.07 1.62 11.31
CA ALA A 57 7.32 0.47 10.44
C ALA A 57 6.43 0.52 9.18
N ASP A 58 5.13 0.77 9.33
CA ASP A 58 4.16 0.84 8.24
C ASP A 58 4.48 1.99 7.27
N ALA A 59 4.76 3.18 7.80
CA ALA A 59 5.10 4.34 6.99
C ALA A 59 6.44 4.16 6.26
N GLY A 60 7.44 3.60 6.95
CA GLY A 60 8.74 3.27 6.37
C GLY A 60 8.61 2.21 5.26
N ALA A 61 7.92 1.10 5.53
CA ALA A 61 7.70 0.03 4.57
C ALA A 61 6.91 0.52 3.35
N LEU A 62 5.89 1.35 3.54
CA LEU A 62 5.11 1.93 2.44
C LEU A 62 5.98 2.83 1.56
N LYS A 63 6.79 3.70 2.16
CA LYS A 63 7.66 4.61 1.40
C LYS A 63 8.74 3.84 0.64
N ILE A 64 9.37 2.86 1.26
CA ILE A 64 10.39 2.04 0.61
C ILE A 64 9.75 1.17 -0.49
N GLY A 65 8.57 0.61 -0.23
CA GLY A 65 7.78 -0.10 -1.23
C GLY A 65 7.47 0.77 -2.45
N GLN A 66 7.15 2.06 -2.27
CA GLN A 66 6.99 3.01 -3.38
C GLN A 66 8.28 3.24 -4.15
N ILE A 67 9.42 3.45 -3.46
CA ILE A 67 10.74 3.61 -4.11
C ILE A 67 11.02 2.38 -4.99
N CYS A 68 10.92 1.19 -4.40
CA CYS A 68 11.16 -0.07 -5.08
C CYS A 68 10.20 -0.35 -6.23
N ALA A 69 8.94 0.04 -6.09
CA ALA A 69 7.95 -0.10 -7.13
C ALA A 69 8.20 0.89 -8.28
N THR A 70 8.65 2.11 -8.03
CA THR A 70 8.96 3.08 -9.10
C THR A 70 10.27 2.76 -9.84
N ASP A 71 11.32 2.37 -9.12
CA ASP A 71 12.63 2.09 -9.68
C ASP A 71 13.30 0.91 -8.97
N LEU A 72 13.45 -0.20 -9.69
CA LEU A 72 14.09 -1.40 -9.17
C LEU A 72 15.60 -1.21 -8.95
N ALA A 73 16.25 -0.28 -9.66
CA ALA A 73 17.66 0.02 -9.45
C ALA A 73 17.88 0.78 -8.13
N ALA A 74 16.95 1.69 -7.80
CA ALA A 74 16.91 2.38 -6.51
C ALA A 74 16.55 1.44 -5.34
N CYS A 75 15.94 0.28 -5.62
CA CYS A 75 15.64 -0.78 -4.65
C CYS A 75 16.89 -1.59 -4.28
N SER A 76 17.93 -0.91 -3.79
CA SER A 76 19.21 -1.49 -3.42
C SER A 76 19.87 -0.63 -2.35
N PRO A 77 20.43 -1.24 -1.28
CA PRO A 77 21.25 -0.52 -0.30
C PRO A 77 22.46 0.20 -0.92
N ALA A 78 22.93 -0.23 -2.10
CA ALA A 78 24.03 0.40 -2.80
C ALA A 78 23.62 1.67 -3.57
N ALA A 79 22.34 1.80 -3.92
CA ALA A 79 21.83 2.92 -4.71
C ALA A 79 21.09 3.95 -3.84
N THR A 80 20.37 3.47 -2.83
CA THR A 80 19.57 4.31 -1.92
C THR A 80 19.82 3.87 -0.49
N ASP A 81 19.94 4.84 0.42
CA ASP A 81 20.03 4.56 1.85
C ASP A 81 18.64 4.24 2.43
N LEU A 82 18.15 3.04 2.11
CA LEU A 82 16.85 2.54 2.55
C LEU A 82 16.77 2.45 4.08
N GLN A 83 17.90 2.21 4.74
CA GLN A 83 17.96 2.16 6.20
C GLN A 83 17.67 3.53 6.80
N ASN A 84 18.29 4.59 6.29
CA ASN A 84 18.01 5.95 6.75
C ASN A 84 16.57 6.39 6.46
N VAL A 85 15.95 5.90 5.39
CA VAL A 85 14.51 6.10 5.15
C VAL A 85 13.70 5.45 6.27
N ALA A 86 13.94 4.17 6.57
CA ALA A 86 13.25 3.47 7.65
C ALA A 86 13.47 4.14 9.02
N GLU A 87 14.71 4.50 9.33
CA GLU A 87 15.11 5.20 10.56
C GLU A 87 14.37 6.53 10.72
N SER A 88 14.26 7.32 9.64
CA SER A 88 13.56 8.59 9.69
C SER A 88 12.07 8.43 9.96
N TYR A 89 11.42 7.41 9.41
CA TYR A 89 10.00 7.14 9.70
C TYR A 89 9.81 6.56 11.09
N ALA A 90 10.72 5.71 11.58
CA ALA A 90 10.69 5.23 12.96
C ALA A 90 10.76 6.40 13.94
N THR A 91 11.79 7.24 13.81
CA THR A 91 12.03 8.39 14.71
C THR A 91 10.89 9.40 14.67
N ARG A 92 10.32 9.71 13.49
CA ARG A 92 9.25 10.71 13.36
C ARG A 92 7.89 10.23 13.86
N ASN A 93 7.67 8.92 13.96
CA ASN A 93 6.43 8.36 14.48
C ASN A 93 6.50 8.04 15.98
N ALA A 94 7.68 8.19 16.59
CA ALA A 94 7.85 8.20 18.04
C ALA A 94 7.72 9.64 18.57
N ASN A 95 6.93 9.84 19.62
CA ASN A 95 6.63 11.14 20.22
C ASN A 95 7.87 11.81 20.82
N ASP A 96 8.82 11.01 21.29
CA ASP A 96 10.10 11.41 21.88
C ASP A 96 11.29 11.22 20.92
N GLY A 97 11.06 10.67 19.72
CA GLY A 97 12.11 10.29 18.79
C GLY A 97 12.92 9.06 19.19
N ALA A 98 12.51 8.35 20.25
CA ALA A 98 13.22 7.22 20.84
C ALA A 98 12.89 5.89 20.12
N ALA A 99 12.97 5.88 18.79
CA ALA A 99 12.75 4.70 17.97
C ALA A 99 13.85 4.55 16.90
N ALA A 100 14.14 3.32 16.51
CA ALA A 100 15.14 2.99 15.52
C ALA A 100 14.69 1.86 14.60
N ALA A 101 15.21 1.85 13.37
CA ALA A 101 15.14 0.71 12.48
C ALA A 101 16.36 -0.19 12.74
N THR A 102 16.17 -1.25 13.53
CA THR A 102 17.27 -2.07 14.06
C THR A 102 17.69 -3.23 13.16
N VAL A 103 16.79 -3.68 12.29
CA VAL A 103 17.11 -4.69 11.26
C VAL A 103 17.36 -3.97 9.94
N PRO A 104 18.40 -4.35 9.18
CA PRO A 104 18.58 -3.86 7.82
C PRO A 104 17.32 -4.09 7.00
N VAL A 105 16.86 -3.06 6.28
CA VAL A 105 15.74 -3.19 5.35
C VAL A 105 16.03 -4.34 4.38
N CYS A 106 15.10 -5.29 4.34
CA CYS A 106 15.26 -6.55 3.62
C CYS A 106 14.00 -6.88 2.82
N GLY A 107 14.08 -7.86 1.94
CA GLY A 107 12.89 -8.35 1.24
C GLY A 107 13.24 -9.09 -0.05
N ARG A 108 12.36 -8.96 -1.03
CA ARG A 108 12.52 -9.56 -2.36
C ARG A 108 12.18 -8.57 -3.45
N GLY A 109 13.10 -8.39 -4.40
CA GLY A 109 12.96 -7.48 -5.53
C GLY A 109 14.10 -6.47 -5.56
N GLY A 110 14.53 -6.06 -6.76
CA GLY A 110 15.75 -5.28 -6.92
C GLY A 110 16.98 -6.03 -6.40
N ALA A 111 17.80 -5.36 -5.58
CA ALA A 111 18.95 -5.94 -4.90
C ALA A 111 18.82 -5.85 -3.36
N LEU A 112 17.61 -5.99 -2.84
CA LEU A 112 17.38 -6.09 -1.40
C LEU A 112 18.05 -7.33 -0.80
N PRO A 113 18.63 -7.24 0.41
CA PRO A 113 19.12 -8.41 1.12
C PRO A 113 17.96 -9.30 1.57
N GLN A 114 18.23 -10.60 1.71
CA GLN A 114 17.25 -11.55 2.20
C GLN A 114 16.92 -11.26 3.68
N CYS A 115 15.63 -11.33 4.03
CA CYS A 115 15.21 -11.15 5.41
C CYS A 115 15.66 -12.29 6.32
N PRO A 116 15.85 -12.02 7.63
CA PRO A 116 16.04 -13.05 8.63
C PRO A 116 14.95 -14.12 8.56
N GLN A 117 15.28 -15.34 8.98
CA GLN A 117 14.30 -16.42 9.02
C GLN A 117 13.14 -16.04 9.94
N TRP A 118 11.92 -16.13 9.42
CA TRP A 118 10.69 -15.95 10.20
C TRP A 118 10.55 -17.06 11.23
N LYS A 119 10.30 -16.69 12.49
CA LYS A 119 10.23 -17.61 13.64
C LYS A 119 8.92 -17.49 14.43
N ASP A 120 7.94 -16.77 13.89
CA ASP A 120 6.64 -16.53 14.54
C ASP A 120 6.78 -15.86 15.92
N ARG A 121 7.75 -14.95 16.07
CA ARG A 121 7.93 -14.16 17.30
C ARG A 121 6.99 -12.96 17.31
N LEU A 122 6.69 -12.44 18.49
CA LEU A 122 5.83 -11.25 18.66
C LEU A 122 6.37 -9.97 18.01
N SER A 123 7.68 -9.94 17.71
CA SER A 123 8.36 -8.87 16.97
C SER A 123 8.53 -9.16 15.48
N ASP A 124 8.27 -10.39 15.03
CA ASP A 124 8.26 -10.72 13.61
C ASP A 124 6.94 -10.23 12.98
N CYS A 125 6.97 -9.97 11.67
CA CYS A 125 5.75 -9.65 10.93
C CYS A 125 4.74 -10.80 10.98
N VAL A 126 3.45 -10.45 10.87
CA VAL A 126 2.35 -11.41 10.83
C VAL A 126 2.50 -12.30 9.60
N GLY A 127 2.49 -13.62 9.84
CA GLY A 127 2.65 -14.64 8.81
C GLY A 127 4.06 -14.75 8.21
N PRO A 128 4.35 -15.80 7.43
CA PRO A 128 5.61 -15.93 6.73
C PRO A 128 5.75 -14.93 5.57
N PRO A 129 6.97 -14.59 5.14
CA PRO A 129 7.19 -13.73 3.98
C PRO A 129 6.61 -14.37 2.70
N PRO A 130 6.08 -13.57 1.76
CA PRO A 130 5.49 -14.10 0.53
C PRO A 130 6.55 -14.72 -0.41
N GLU A 131 6.21 -15.84 -1.03
CA GLU A 131 7.14 -16.61 -1.87
C GLU A 131 7.22 -16.12 -3.32
N SER A 132 6.16 -15.51 -3.86
CA SER A 132 6.02 -15.20 -5.29
C SER A 132 5.94 -13.71 -5.63
N VAL A 133 5.79 -12.85 -4.62
CA VAL A 133 5.60 -11.40 -4.79
C VAL A 133 6.85 -10.64 -4.33
N SER A 134 7.14 -9.51 -4.96
CA SER A 134 8.16 -8.59 -4.47
C SER A 134 7.66 -7.84 -3.25
N TYR A 135 8.48 -7.76 -2.21
CA TYR A 135 8.11 -7.14 -0.95
C TYR A 135 9.32 -6.55 -0.25
N VAL A 136 9.06 -5.65 0.68
CA VAL A 136 10.03 -5.10 1.62
C VAL A 136 9.50 -5.31 3.03
N GLU A 137 10.42 -5.53 3.96
CA GLU A 137 10.17 -5.69 5.38
C GLU A 137 10.98 -4.65 6.16
N VAL A 138 10.30 -3.97 7.08
CA VAL A 138 10.88 -2.96 7.96
C VAL A 138 10.59 -3.38 9.39
N HIS A 139 11.64 -3.44 10.20
CA HIS A 139 11.55 -3.64 11.64
C HIS A 139 11.88 -2.34 12.35
N THR A 140 11.12 -2.03 13.38
CA THR A 140 11.38 -0.92 14.29
C THR A 140 11.42 -1.43 15.71
N SER A 141 12.20 -0.77 16.55
CA SER A 141 12.22 -1.00 17.99
C SER A 141 12.46 0.29 18.73
N THR A 142 12.12 0.30 20.02
CA THR A 142 12.50 1.37 20.94
C THR A 142 14.02 1.59 20.94
N ARG A 143 14.45 2.82 21.19
CA ARG A 143 15.85 3.22 21.38
C ARG A 143 15.95 4.21 22.53
N SER A 144 16.52 3.78 23.64
CA SER A 144 16.88 4.61 24.79
C SER A 144 18.15 5.43 24.53
N ASP A 145 18.41 6.43 25.38
CA ASP A 145 19.56 7.37 25.31
C ASP A 145 20.92 6.65 25.41
N ASP A 146 20.96 5.49 26.04
CA ASP A 146 22.13 4.60 26.13
C ASP A 146 22.29 3.68 24.90
N GLY A 147 21.38 3.79 23.94
CA GLY A 147 21.32 2.94 22.75
C GLY A 147 20.64 1.59 22.99
N SER A 148 20.15 1.31 24.20
CA SER A 148 19.41 0.06 24.47
C SER A 148 18.02 0.09 23.83
N THR A 149 17.47 -1.08 23.50
CA THR A 149 16.12 -1.21 22.95
C THR A 149 15.06 -1.51 24.01
N VAL A 150 15.43 -1.44 25.29
CA VAL A 150 14.58 -1.86 26.41
C VAL A 150 13.85 -0.65 26.98
N LEU A 151 12.52 -0.73 27.07
CA LEU A 151 11.71 0.29 27.73
C LEU A 151 11.67 0.00 29.24
N PRO A 152 12.25 0.85 30.10
CA PRO A 152 12.21 0.64 31.54
C PRO A 152 10.78 0.89 32.06
N PRO A 153 10.26 0.07 32.99
CA PRO A 153 8.94 0.30 33.57
C PRO A 153 8.95 1.52 34.50
N ILE A 154 7.85 2.25 34.59
CA ILE A 154 7.76 3.44 35.45
C ILE A 154 7.50 3.02 36.90
N PHE A 155 6.64 2.02 37.12
CA PHE A 155 6.24 1.61 38.48
C PHE A 155 6.62 0.17 38.83
N ALA A 156 6.71 -0.74 37.86
CA ALA A 156 7.04 -2.14 38.12
C ALA A 156 8.45 -2.33 38.69
N GLN A 157 9.40 -1.42 38.40
CA GLN A 157 10.74 -1.45 38.98
C GLN A 157 10.73 -1.31 40.51
N ALA A 158 9.76 -0.57 41.06
CA ALA A 158 9.61 -0.37 42.50
C ALA A 158 8.92 -1.55 43.20
N LEU A 159 8.19 -2.39 42.45
CA LEU A 159 7.41 -3.52 42.97
C LEU A 159 8.11 -4.88 42.76
N VAL A 160 8.87 -5.02 41.68
CA VAL A 160 9.56 -6.24 41.28
C VAL A 160 11.04 -5.93 41.09
N GLY A 161 11.84 -6.23 42.11
CA GLY A 161 13.29 -6.03 42.05
C GLY A 161 13.92 -6.86 40.92
N GLY A 162 14.68 -6.21 40.05
CA GLY A 162 15.44 -6.86 38.97
C GLY A 162 14.75 -6.93 37.60
N TYR A 163 13.59 -6.28 37.41
CA TYR A 163 12.99 -6.15 36.08
C TYR A 163 13.60 -4.94 35.34
N GLU A 164 14.36 -5.21 34.27
CA GLU A 164 15.08 -4.17 33.50
C GLU A 164 14.21 -3.52 32.42
N GLY A 165 13.03 -4.07 32.13
CA GLY A 165 12.12 -3.59 31.09
C GLY A 165 11.78 -4.65 30.05
N ALA A 166 11.16 -4.21 28.96
CA ALA A 166 10.88 -5.06 27.80
C ALA A 166 11.40 -4.40 26.53
N GLU A 167 12.01 -5.19 25.65
CA GLU A 167 12.25 -4.78 24.27
C GLU A 167 10.90 -4.78 23.54
N VAL A 168 10.53 -3.62 22.99
CA VAL A 168 9.32 -3.48 22.18
C VAL A 168 9.75 -3.29 20.73
N GLY A 169 9.23 -4.15 19.86
CA GLY A 169 9.47 -4.09 18.43
C GLY A 169 8.18 -4.22 17.63
N ALA A 170 8.21 -3.68 16.43
CA ALA A 170 7.15 -3.80 15.45
C ALA A 170 7.73 -4.08 14.08
N CYS A 171 6.96 -4.79 13.26
CA CYS A 171 7.36 -5.18 11.92
C CYS A 171 6.23 -4.84 10.94
N SER A 172 6.60 -4.39 9.76
CA SER A 172 5.67 -4.17 8.66
C SER A 172 6.25 -4.68 7.35
N ARG A 173 5.38 -5.27 6.53
CA ARG A 173 5.69 -5.69 5.17
C ARG A 173 4.79 -5.02 4.17
N VAL A 174 5.40 -4.64 3.06
CA VAL A 174 4.72 -4.04 1.93
C VAL A 174 5.12 -4.77 0.66
N ALA A 175 4.14 -5.32 -0.04
CA ALA A 175 4.30 -5.89 -1.36
C ALA A 175 4.14 -4.81 -2.44
N TRP A 176 4.81 -5.02 -3.56
CA TRP A 176 4.52 -4.28 -4.78
C TRP A 176 4.52 -5.18 -6.01
N GLY A 177 3.83 -4.71 -7.03
CA GLY A 177 3.85 -5.33 -8.34
C GLY A 177 2.68 -4.89 -9.22
N PRO A 178 2.56 -5.48 -10.41
CA PRO A 178 1.49 -5.18 -11.35
C PRO A 178 0.11 -5.55 -10.79
N PRO A 179 -0.90 -4.66 -10.93
CA PRO A 179 -2.25 -4.91 -10.43
C PRO A 179 -2.97 -5.98 -11.25
N THR A 180 -3.84 -6.73 -10.59
CA THR A 180 -4.82 -7.63 -11.22
C THR A 180 -6.21 -6.99 -11.35
N ARG A 181 -6.46 -5.89 -10.62
CA ARG A 181 -7.69 -5.11 -10.68
C ARG A 181 -7.37 -3.63 -10.49
N ALA A 182 -8.07 -2.76 -11.21
CA ALA A 182 -7.88 -1.32 -11.10
C ALA A 182 -9.11 -0.54 -11.59
N THR A 183 -9.27 0.68 -11.07
CA THR A 183 -10.17 1.68 -11.65
C THR A 183 -9.38 2.59 -12.58
N THR A 184 -9.59 2.42 -13.87
CA THR A 184 -8.81 3.04 -14.95
C THR A 184 -9.59 4.16 -15.63
N LEU A 185 -8.93 4.88 -16.53
CA LEU A 185 -9.63 5.61 -17.58
C LEU A 185 -10.43 4.59 -18.41
N ALA A 186 -11.66 4.93 -18.80
CA ALA A 186 -12.53 4.10 -19.62
C ALA A 186 -12.10 4.07 -21.10
N MET A 187 -10.79 4.00 -21.31
CA MET A 187 -10.12 3.92 -22.59
C MET A 187 -9.06 2.83 -22.51
N THR A 188 -9.01 1.96 -23.50
CA THR A 188 -8.04 0.89 -23.60
C THR A 188 -7.09 1.11 -24.76
N ILE A 189 -5.86 0.63 -24.63
CA ILE A 189 -4.84 0.66 -25.69
C ILE A 189 -4.49 -0.77 -26.06
N SER A 190 -4.29 -1.04 -27.34
CA SER A 190 -3.93 -2.37 -27.81
C SER A 190 -2.59 -2.83 -27.24
N ALA A 191 -2.47 -4.13 -26.93
CA ALA A 191 -1.18 -4.75 -26.64
C ALA A 191 -0.16 -4.52 -27.76
N CYS A 192 -0.63 -4.26 -28.98
CA CYS A 192 0.19 -3.98 -30.14
C CYS A 192 0.88 -2.65 -30.10
N ASP A 193 0.16 -1.58 -29.82
CA ASP A 193 0.79 -0.27 -29.67
C ASP A 193 1.66 -0.24 -28.42
N TRP A 194 1.22 -0.90 -27.34
CA TRP A 194 2.07 -1.05 -26.18
C TRP A 194 3.39 -1.76 -26.54
N ASN A 195 3.35 -2.92 -27.20
CA ASN A 195 4.54 -3.66 -27.63
C ASN A 195 5.43 -2.84 -28.59
N ARG A 196 4.81 -2.18 -29.57
CA ARG A 196 5.49 -1.36 -30.58
C ARG A 196 6.24 -0.19 -29.95
N TYR A 197 5.58 0.59 -29.11
CA TYR A 197 6.17 1.81 -28.54
C TYR A 197 7.08 1.55 -27.34
N THR A 198 6.97 0.37 -26.71
CA THR A 198 7.76 0.02 -25.53
C THR A 198 8.82 -1.04 -25.79
N GLY A 199 8.86 -1.62 -26.99
CA GLY A 199 9.72 -2.77 -27.29
C GLY A 199 9.42 -3.96 -26.38
N ASN A 200 8.14 -4.32 -26.24
CA ASN A 200 7.64 -5.35 -25.32
C ASN A 200 8.01 -5.08 -23.84
N GLY A 201 7.94 -3.81 -23.42
CA GLY A 201 8.32 -3.38 -22.07
C GLY A 201 9.83 -3.24 -21.83
N GLY A 202 10.66 -3.46 -22.85
CA GLY A 202 12.11 -3.29 -22.79
C GLY A 202 12.53 -1.84 -22.54
N GLY A 203 11.73 -0.87 -22.99
CA GLY A 203 11.85 0.54 -22.65
C GLY A 203 10.48 1.17 -22.48
N LEU A 204 10.28 1.98 -21.44
CA LEU A 204 9.09 2.83 -21.34
C LEU A 204 9.52 4.27 -21.57
N PRO A 205 9.79 4.64 -22.85
CA PRO A 205 10.28 5.97 -23.16
C PRO A 205 9.18 7.00 -22.88
N SER A 206 9.51 8.04 -22.12
CA SER A 206 8.64 9.20 -21.89
C SER A 206 8.56 10.12 -23.12
N VAL A 207 8.43 9.50 -24.30
CA VAL A 207 8.38 10.14 -25.62
C VAL A 207 6.96 10.04 -26.11
N GLU A 208 6.36 11.19 -26.37
CA GLU A 208 4.99 11.30 -26.84
C GLU A 208 4.77 10.60 -28.19
N GLN A 209 3.73 9.77 -28.24
CA GLN A 209 3.24 9.06 -29.41
C GLN A 209 1.79 9.44 -29.70
N SER A 210 1.37 9.21 -30.94
CA SER A 210 -0.04 9.24 -31.34
C SER A 210 -0.57 7.82 -31.38
N PHE A 211 -1.70 7.60 -30.73
CA PHE A 211 -2.42 6.33 -30.76
C PHE A 211 -3.73 6.57 -31.53
N PRO A 212 -3.80 6.22 -32.82
CA PRO A 212 -4.99 6.45 -33.63
C PRO A 212 -6.05 5.36 -33.39
N VAL A 213 -7.29 5.61 -33.83
CA VAL A 213 -8.27 4.54 -34.02
C VAL A 213 -8.01 3.88 -35.37
N TYR A 214 -7.48 2.66 -35.37
CA TYR A 214 -7.28 1.88 -36.60
C TYR A 214 -8.57 1.21 -37.08
N ASP A 215 -8.68 1.00 -38.40
CA ASP A 215 -9.77 0.23 -39.01
C ASP A 215 -9.73 -1.24 -38.56
N GLU A 216 -10.84 -1.75 -38.03
CA GLU A 216 -10.96 -3.12 -37.53
C GLU A 216 -10.92 -4.18 -38.64
N THR A 217 -11.14 -3.77 -39.89
CA THR A 217 -11.08 -4.64 -41.07
C THR A 217 -9.68 -4.77 -41.65
N ALA A 218 -8.74 -3.91 -41.22
CA ALA A 218 -7.35 -4.00 -41.62
C ALA A 218 -6.66 -5.13 -40.84
N SER A 219 -6.27 -6.20 -41.53
CA SER A 219 -5.69 -7.38 -40.86
C SER A 219 -4.30 -7.09 -40.28
N THR A 220 -4.17 -7.37 -38.97
CA THR A 220 -2.93 -7.70 -38.24
C THR A 220 -1.81 -6.67 -38.24
N THR A 221 -1.70 -5.93 -37.13
CA THR A 221 -0.40 -5.50 -36.60
C THR A 221 -0.29 -5.95 -35.15
N CYS A 222 0.32 -7.13 -34.96
CA CYS A 222 0.78 -7.76 -33.71
C CYS A 222 -0.08 -8.88 -33.07
N ALA A 223 0.64 -9.77 -32.36
CA ALA A 223 0.10 -10.73 -31.40
C ALA A 223 0.16 -10.15 -29.97
N PRO A 224 -0.86 -10.41 -29.13
CA PRO A 224 -0.88 -9.94 -27.74
C PRO A 224 0.22 -10.57 -26.88
N PHE A 225 0.51 -9.96 -25.72
CA PHE A 225 1.52 -10.43 -24.75
C PHE A 225 1.29 -11.89 -24.28
N SER A 226 0.03 -12.33 -24.27
CA SER A 226 -0.36 -13.73 -24.12
C SER A 226 -1.64 -14.02 -24.92
N GLY A 227 -1.69 -15.19 -25.56
CA GLY A 227 -2.85 -15.66 -26.34
C GLY A 227 -2.66 -15.62 -27.87
N SER A 228 -3.69 -16.06 -28.59
CA SER A 228 -3.81 -16.01 -30.05
C SER A 228 -5.01 -15.14 -30.43
N GLY A 229 -4.87 -14.38 -31.52
CA GLY A 229 -5.86 -13.38 -31.95
C GLY A 229 -5.24 -11.99 -31.93
N GLY A 230 -4.79 -11.52 -33.09
CA GLY A 230 -4.42 -10.12 -33.29
C GLY A 230 -5.68 -9.29 -33.51
N GLY A 231 -5.70 -8.09 -32.92
CA GLY A 231 -6.74 -7.08 -33.15
C GLY A 231 -6.20 -5.88 -33.93
N PRO A 232 -7.06 -4.96 -34.39
CA PRO A 232 -6.62 -3.61 -34.75
C PRO A 232 -5.79 -3.02 -33.61
N GLY A 233 -4.72 -2.31 -34.00
CA GLY A 233 -4.01 -1.47 -33.05
C GLY A 233 -4.92 -0.36 -32.52
N GLY A 234 -4.31 0.57 -31.79
CA GLY A 234 -4.95 1.82 -31.40
C GLY A 234 -5.58 1.77 -30.02
N PHE A 235 -6.34 2.84 -29.76
CA PHE A 235 -7.17 2.94 -28.57
C PHE A 235 -8.65 2.70 -28.90
N ARG A 236 -9.44 2.36 -27.88
CA ARG A 236 -10.91 2.33 -27.91
C ARG A 236 -11.48 2.80 -26.57
N PHE A 237 -12.69 3.33 -26.56
CA PHE A 237 -13.43 3.60 -25.32
C PHE A 237 -14.29 2.40 -24.92
N PHE A 238 -14.42 2.15 -23.61
CA PHE A 238 -15.42 1.20 -23.11
C PHE A 238 -16.80 1.82 -23.07
N LYS A 239 -17.83 1.03 -23.32
CA LYS A 239 -19.22 1.53 -23.34
C LYS A 239 -19.80 1.81 -21.95
N ASP A 240 -19.20 1.27 -20.91
CA ASP A 240 -19.67 1.31 -19.51
C ASP A 240 -18.90 2.34 -18.65
N ALA A 241 -18.42 3.42 -19.28
CA ALA A 241 -17.76 4.52 -18.58
C ALA A 241 -18.75 5.28 -17.68
N ASP A 242 -18.30 5.67 -16.49
CA ASP A 242 -19.03 6.61 -15.64
C ASP A 242 -18.88 8.08 -16.11
N ASP A 243 -19.52 9.00 -15.38
CA ASP A 243 -19.50 10.44 -15.65
C ASP A 243 -18.09 11.07 -15.62
N ASP A 244 -17.17 10.47 -14.87
CA ASP A 244 -15.76 10.87 -14.76
C ASP A 244 -14.87 10.14 -15.78
N CYS A 245 -15.47 9.45 -16.74
CA CYS A 245 -14.80 8.62 -17.74
C CYS A 245 -13.97 7.49 -17.13
N ARG A 246 -14.38 6.92 -16.00
CA ARG A 246 -13.67 5.82 -15.33
C ARG A 246 -14.45 4.52 -15.43
N THR A 247 -13.72 3.42 -15.24
CA THR A 247 -14.32 2.08 -15.16
C THR A 247 -13.43 1.16 -14.31
N SER A 248 -14.05 0.25 -13.56
CA SER A 248 -13.33 -0.75 -12.76
C SER A 248 -13.22 -2.05 -13.53
N LEU A 249 -12.00 -2.57 -13.64
CA LEU A 249 -11.64 -3.73 -14.46
C LEU A 249 -10.83 -4.73 -13.65
N ALA A 250 -10.98 -6.01 -13.98
CA ALA A 250 -10.08 -7.08 -13.56
C ALA A 250 -9.36 -7.70 -14.76
N LEU A 251 -8.20 -8.30 -14.49
CA LEU A 251 -7.45 -9.09 -15.45
C LEU A 251 -8.31 -10.24 -15.97
N GLY A 252 -8.40 -10.39 -17.29
CA GLY A 252 -9.23 -11.40 -17.94
C GLY A 252 -10.69 -10.98 -18.17
N ASP A 253 -11.12 -9.81 -17.68
CA ASP A 253 -12.46 -9.30 -17.98
C ASP A 253 -12.61 -9.06 -19.48
N GLY A 254 -13.69 -9.55 -20.07
CA GLY A 254 -14.18 -9.11 -21.38
C GLY A 254 -15.07 -7.88 -21.20
N ARG A 255 -14.81 -6.81 -21.97
CA ARG A 255 -15.59 -5.56 -21.89
C ARG A 255 -15.92 -5.01 -23.25
N ARG A 256 -17.16 -4.55 -23.40
CA ARG A 256 -17.66 -3.98 -24.65
C ARG A 256 -17.00 -2.64 -24.92
N VAL A 257 -16.50 -2.49 -26.14
CA VAL A 257 -15.88 -1.26 -26.61
C VAL A 257 -16.70 -0.61 -27.72
N SER A 258 -16.57 0.70 -27.87
CA SER A 258 -16.95 1.39 -29.11
C SER A 258 -15.98 0.96 -30.20
N THR A 259 -16.45 0.52 -31.36
CA THR A 259 -15.58 0.11 -32.48
C THR A 259 -14.99 1.27 -33.28
N GLY A 260 -15.44 2.50 -33.00
CA GLY A 260 -14.89 3.74 -33.54
C GLY A 260 -14.25 4.60 -32.46
N ASP A 261 -14.15 5.88 -32.76
CA ASP A 261 -13.64 6.96 -31.90
C ASP A 261 -14.71 7.57 -30.98
N SER A 262 -15.95 7.08 -31.07
CA SER A 262 -17.08 7.60 -30.31
C SER A 262 -16.93 7.33 -28.83
N ARG A 263 -16.79 8.42 -28.09
CA ARG A 263 -16.78 8.45 -26.62
C ARG A 263 -18.18 8.10 -26.07
N PRO A 264 -18.27 7.38 -24.94
CA PRO A 264 -19.55 7.10 -24.27
C PRO A 264 -20.26 8.40 -23.91
N THR A 265 -21.59 8.40 -23.96
CA THR A 265 -22.41 9.59 -23.65
C THR A 265 -22.20 10.11 -22.24
N ASP A 266 -21.97 9.18 -21.31
CA ASP A 266 -21.92 9.46 -19.87
C ASP A 266 -20.56 10.05 -19.50
N CYS A 267 -19.49 9.55 -20.11
CA CYS A 267 -18.16 10.16 -20.01
C CYS A 267 -18.22 11.63 -20.44
N ARG A 268 -17.83 12.58 -19.57
CA ARG A 268 -17.85 14.03 -19.82
C ARG A 268 -16.53 14.56 -20.37
N SER A 269 -16.55 15.68 -21.09
CA SER A 269 -15.33 16.21 -21.75
C SER A 269 -14.36 16.82 -20.75
N GLN A 270 -14.89 17.44 -19.67
CA GLN A 270 -14.08 18.12 -18.66
C GLN A 270 -13.05 17.19 -17.99
N PRO A 271 -13.40 15.99 -17.48
CA PRO A 271 -12.42 15.05 -16.95
C PRO A 271 -11.27 14.74 -17.92
N LEU A 272 -11.56 14.58 -19.21
CA LEU A 272 -10.53 14.30 -20.22
C LEU A 272 -9.60 15.49 -20.46
N SER A 273 -10.13 16.71 -20.47
CA SER A 273 -9.34 17.94 -20.53
C SER A 273 -8.47 18.12 -19.28
N ASP A 274 -8.99 17.79 -18.10
CA ASP A 274 -8.27 17.89 -16.83
C ASP A 274 -7.07 16.93 -16.79
N LEU A 275 -7.15 15.77 -17.44
CA LEU A 275 -6.02 14.84 -17.56
C LEU A 275 -4.83 15.47 -18.30
N VAL A 276 -5.10 16.18 -19.40
CA VAL A 276 -4.06 16.86 -20.19
C VAL A 276 -3.45 18.02 -19.41
N ALA A 277 -4.29 18.80 -18.71
CA ALA A 277 -3.82 19.91 -17.88
C ALA A 277 -2.96 19.39 -16.70
N ALA A 278 -3.37 18.28 -16.08
CA ALA A 278 -2.67 17.71 -14.94
C ALA A 278 -1.33 17.06 -15.31
N LYS A 279 -1.21 16.47 -16.52
CA LYS A 279 -0.04 15.68 -16.96
C LYS A 279 0.40 14.62 -15.95
N ARG A 280 -0.55 14.07 -15.22
CA ARG A 280 -0.32 13.03 -14.20
C ARG A 280 -0.54 11.65 -14.82
N PRO A 281 0.24 10.64 -14.39
CA PRO A 281 0.02 9.28 -14.86
C PRO A 281 -1.34 8.75 -14.41
N ILE A 282 -2.00 8.06 -15.33
CA ILE A 282 -3.25 7.34 -15.13
C ILE A 282 -3.06 5.87 -15.49
N LEU A 283 -3.98 5.03 -15.03
CA LEU A 283 -4.07 3.65 -15.52
C LEU A 283 -4.90 3.60 -16.79
N VAL A 284 -4.38 2.88 -17.76
CA VAL A 284 -5.11 2.45 -18.95
C VAL A 284 -4.96 0.93 -19.07
N PRO A 285 -6.05 0.18 -19.25
CA PRO A 285 -5.99 -1.24 -19.53
C PRO A 285 -5.39 -1.48 -20.91
N VAL A 286 -4.55 -2.49 -20.98
CA VAL A 286 -4.02 -3.02 -22.23
C VAL A 286 -4.81 -4.27 -22.58
N PHE A 287 -5.38 -4.30 -23.79
CA PHE A 287 -6.19 -5.43 -24.24
C PHE A 287 -5.41 -6.33 -25.19
N GLY A 288 -5.76 -7.62 -25.18
CA GLY A 288 -5.13 -8.62 -26.03
C GLY A 288 -6.06 -9.15 -27.12
N ALA A 289 -6.97 -10.04 -26.73
CA ALA A 289 -7.90 -10.69 -27.64
C ALA A 289 -9.19 -9.86 -27.85
N ILE A 290 -9.74 -9.97 -29.06
CA ILE A 290 -11.02 -9.39 -29.44
C ILE A 290 -11.98 -10.52 -29.75
N SER A 291 -13.19 -10.44 -29.20
CA SER A 291 -14.30 -11.28 -29.60
C SER A 291 -15.45 -10.42 -30.13
N GLY A 292 -16.27 -11.00 -31.01
CA GLY A 292 -17.31 -10.26 -31.72
C GLY A 292 -16.77 -9.34 -32.82
N GLY A 293 -17.62 -8.48 -33.36
CA GLY A 293 -17.28 -7.51 -34.41
C GLY A 293 -18.37 -6.44 -34.55
N GLY A 294 -18.00 -5.27 -35.09
CA GLY A 294 -18.89 -4.11 -35.14
C GLY A 294 -19.39 -3.73 -33.73
N GLY A 295 -20.61 -3.22 -33.59
CA GLY A 295 -21.13 -2.72 -32.30
C GLY A 295 -21.13 -3.70 -31.11
N ASN A 296 -20.75 -4.97 -31.29
CA ASN A 296 -20.63 -5.99 -30.26
C ASN A 296 -19.18 -6.42 -29.98
N ALA A 297 -18.18 -5.67 -30.44
CA ALA A 297 -16.78 -5.97 -30.13
C ALA A 297 -16.52 -5.91 -28.61
N GLU A 298 -15.84 -6.93 -28.12
CA GLU A 298 -15.50 -7.11 -26.72
C GLU A 298 -14.01 -7.40 -26.60
N TYR A 299 -13.33 -6.64 -25.75
CA TYR A 299 -11.88 -6.71 -25.56
C TYR A 299 -11.58 -7.33 -24.21
N THR A 300 -10.69 -8.33 -24.21
CA THR A 300 -10.23 -8.96 -22.97
C THR A 300 -9.05 -8.20 -22.39
N VAL A 301 -9.17 -7.79 -21.12
CA VAL A 301 -8.11 -7.08 -20.38
C VAL A 301 -6.93 -8.01 -20.14
N SER A 302 -5.78 -7.68 -20.71
CA SER A 302 -4.53 -8.44 -20.55
C SER A 302 -3.62 -7.85 -19.46
N GLY A 303 -3.85 -6.62 -19.04
CA GLY A 303 -3.08 -5.99 -17.96
C GLY A 303 -3.33 -4.48 -17.88
N PHE A 304 -2.54 -3.80 -17.07
CA PHE A 304 -2.69 -2.37 -16.83
C PHE A 304 -1.36 -1.65 -17.03
N ALA A 305 -1.36 -0.60 -17.85
CA ALA A 305 -0.22 0.26 -18.09
C ALA A 305 -0.42 1.63 -17.47
N ALA A 306 0.68 2.27 -17.07
CA ALA A 306 0.66 3.68 -16.66
C ALA A 306 0.90 4.57 -17.88
N PHE A 307 0.01 5.53 -18.09
CA PHE A 307 -0.01 6.37 -19.27
C PHE A 307 -0.17 7.84 -18.89
N VAL A 308 0.53 8.73 -19.57
CA VAL A 308 0.35 10.18 -19.44
C VAL A 308 -0.29 10.69 -20.72
N VAL A 309 -1.49 11.25 -20.59
CA VAL A 309 -2.20 11.89 -21.69
C VAL A 309 -1.64 13.29 -21.88
N THR A 310 -1.33 13.65 -23.12
CA THR A 310 -0.81 14.98 -23.48
C THR A 310 -1.69 15.73 -24.47
N GLY A 311 -2.68 15.07 -25.08
CA GLY A 311 -3.68 15.71 -25.92
C GLY A 311 -4.73 14.73 -26.44
N TRP A 312 -5.81 15.28 -26.99
CA TRP A 312 -6.94 14.55 -27.58
C TRP A 312 -7.29 15.16 -28.93
N HIS A 313 -7.43 14.32 -29.94
CA HIS A 313 -8.03 14.65 -31.23
C HIS A 313 -9.21 13.69 -31.41
N LEU A 314 -10.41 14.11 -31.02
CA LEU A 314 -11.61 13.27 -30.96
C LEU A 314 -12.84 14.03 -31.49
N PRO A 315 -13.86 13.33 -32.01
CA PRO A 315 -15.10 13.98 -32.41
C PRO A 315 -15.75 14.72 -31.23
N GLY A 316 -15.87 16.05 -31.37
CA GLY A 316 -16.44 16.91 -30.33
C GLY A 316 -15.53 17.17 -29.11
N LEU A 317 -14.26 16.73 -29.14
CA LEU A 317 -13.26 17.06 -28.12
C LEU A 317 -11.87 17.21 -28.74
N GLU A 318 -11.40 18.46 -28.77
CA GLU A 318 -10.05 18.81 -29.23
C GLU A 318 -9.27 19.43 -28.08
N VAL A 319 -8.18 18.78 -27.67
CA VAL A 319 -7.24 19.29 -26.68
C VAL A 319 -5.83 19.15 -27.25
N PRO A 320 -5.18 20.26 -27.67
CA PRO A 320 -3.93 20.19 -28.41
C PRO A 320 -2.79 19.63 -27.55
N SER A 321 -1.94 18.79 -28.17
CA SER A 321 -0.64 18.47 -27.60
C SER A 321 0.36 19.61 -27.84
N ALA A 322 1.30 19.80 -26.92
CA ALA A 322 2.40 20.74 -27.10
C ALA A 322 3.43 20.29 -28.15
N LYS A 323 3.45 19.01 -28.52
CA LYS A 323 4.46 18.42 -29.42
C LYS A 323 3.88 17.89 -30.73
N ARG A 324 2.56 17.65 -30.79
CA ARG A 324 1.88 17.07 -31.94
C ARG A 324 0.62 17.87 -32.28
N SER A 325 0.39 18.07 -33.57
CA SER A 325 -0.75 18.84 -34.11
C SER A 325 -1.73 18.01 -34.94
N ALA A 326 -1.39 16.75 -35.23
CA ALA A 326 -2.21 15.84 -36.02
C ALA A 326 -1.95 14.39 -35.60
N CYS A 327 -2.92 13.51 -35.90
CA CYS A 327 -2.78 12.09 -35.72
C CYS A 327 -1.83 11.48 -36.76
N ASP A 328 -1.12 10.43 -36.33
CA ASP A 328 -0.30 9.63 -37.24
C ASP A 328 -1.19 8.83 -38.23
N ASP A 329 -0.57 8.35 -39.30
CA ASP A 329 -1.17 7.47 -40.32
C ASP A 329 -2.43 8.05 -41.01
N GLY A 330 -2.61 9.38 -40.95
CA GLY A 330 -3.76 10.07 -41.54
C GLY A 330 -5.09 9.80 -40.83
N ALA A 331 -5.05 9.27 -39.61
CA ALA A 331 -6.25 8.99 -38.82
C ALA A 331 -6.99 10.29 -38.47
N SER A 332 -8.32 10.22 -38.40
CA SER A 332 -9.15 11.35 -38.00
C SER A 332 -9.23 11.56 -36.49
N SER A 333 -8.84 10.56 -35.71
CA SER A 333 -8.99 10.55 -34.26
C SER A 333 -7.85 9.80 -33.59
N CYS A 334 -7.27 10.39 -32.55
CA CYS A 334 -6.15 9.85 -31.79
C CYS A 334 -6.08 10.41 -30.37
N VAL A 335 -5.43 9.65 -29.49
CA VAL A 335 -4.92 10.17 -28.21
C VAL A 335 -3.42 10.37 -28.32
N PHE A 336 -2.94 11.51 -27.79
CA PHE A 336 -1.52 11.77 -27.65
C PHE A 336 -1.08 11.45 -26.22
N GLY A 337 0.06 10.78 -26.09
CA GLY A 337 0.61 10.49 -24.78
C GLY A 337 1.78 9.51 -24.82
N TYR A 338 2.18 9.02 -23.66
CA TYR A 338 3.29 8.08 -23.53
C TYR A 338 3.14 7.19 -22.32
N PHE A 339 3.75 6.00 -22.37
CA PHE A 339 3.80 5.08 -21.26
C PHE A 339 4.97 5.38 -20.33
N ILE A 340 4.78 5.16 -19.03
CA ILE A 340 5.84 5.29 -18.02
C ILE A 340 5.83 4.13 -17.02
N LYS A 341 6.92 3.99 -16.25
CA LYS A 341 6.93 3.18 -15.02
C LYS A 341 6.54 4.05 -13.84
N THR A 342 5.48 3.68 -13.13
CA THR A 342 5.10 4.41 -11.91
C THR A 342 4.23 3.58 -10.97
N VAL A 343 4.12 4.07 -9.74
CA VAL A 343 3.14 3.58 -8.77
C VAL A 343 1.84 4.33 -8.98
N VAL A 344 0.76 3.60 -9.24
CA VAL A 344 -0.56 4.24 -9.35
C VAL A 344 -1.28 4.14 -7.99
N PRO A 345 -1.84 5.25 -7.50
CA PRO A 345 -2.68 5.25 -6.30
C PRO A 345 -3.90 4.33 -6.45
N GLY A 346 -4.32 3.68 -5.37
CA GLY A 346 -5.58 2.94 -5.31
C GLY A 346 -5.50 1.55 -4.66
N GLY A 347 -4.28 1.01 -4.48
CA GLY A 347 -4.09 -0.35 -3.97
C GLY A 347 -4.72 -1.42 -4.89
N GLY A 348 -4.52 -2.69 -4.57
CA GLY A 348 -5.11 -3.79 -5.34
C GLY A 348 -4.34 -5.09 -5.18
N ALA A 349 -4.95 -6.18 -5.64
CA ALA A 349 -4.29 -7.48 -5.66
C ALA A 349 -3.16 -7.48 -6.70
N ILE A 350 -1.97 -7.92 -6.28
CA ILE A 350 -0.76 -7.97 -7.11
C ILE A 350 -0.70 -9.33 -7.84
N GLY A 351 -0.27 -9.33 -9.10
CA GLY A 351 -0.06 -10.57 -9.87
C GLY A 351 -0.32 -10.49 -11.37
N GLY A 352 -0.58 -9.30 -11.93
CA GLY A 352 -0.74 -9.12 -13.37
C GLY A 352 0.59 -9.18 -14.14
N PRO A 353 0.59 -8.99 -15.47
CA PRO A 353 1.82 -8.73 -16.21
C PRO A 353 2.35 -7.31 -15.94
N ASP A 354 3.66 -7.14 -15.91
CA ASP A 354 4.29 -5.82 -15.73
C ASP A 354 4.24 -5.02 -17.04
N LEU A 355 3.25 -4.13 -17.14
CA LEU A 355 3.10 -3.20 -18.27
C LEU A 355 3.47 -1.75 -17.89
N GLY A 356 4.24 -1.57 -16.80
CA GLY A 356 4.70 -0.28 -16.30
C GLY A 356 3.86 0.34 -15.18
N ALA A 357 2.69 -0.22 -14.89
CA ALA A 357 1.90 0.18 -13.75
C ALA A 357 2.09 -0.77 -12.58
N ARG A 358 2.38 -0.23 -11.40
CA ARG A 358 2.56 -0.99 -10.17
C ARG A 358 1.67 -0.43 -9.07
N VAL A 359 1.21 -1.32 -8.20
CA VAL A 359 0.53 -0.98 -6.96
C VAL A 359 1.39 -1.42 -5.79
N VAL A 360 1.18 -0.75 -4.66
CA VAL A 360 1.86 -1.02 -3.39
C VAL A 360 0.78 -1.32 -2.37
N ALA A 361 0.92 -2.40 -1.62
CA ALA A 361 -0.06 -2.83 -0.62
C ALA A 361 0.62 -3.42 0.62
N PRO A 362 0.14 -3.11 1.83
CA PRO A 362 0.58 -3.80 3.03
C PRO A 362 0.19 -5.28 2.98
N ILE A 363 1.04 -6.14 3.53
CA ILE A 363 0.83 -7.59 3.62
C ILE A 363 1.24 -8.08 5.02
N GLY A 364 0.59 -9.14 5.49
CA GLY A 364 0.78 -9.63 6.86
C GLY A 364 -0.31 -9.12 7.77
#